data_AF-A0A3S4XUG2-F1
#
_entry.id   AF-A0A3S4XUG2-F1
#
_cell.length_a   1.000
_cell.length_b   1.000
_cell.length_c   1.000
_cell.angle_alpha   90.00
_cell.angle_beta   90.00
_cell.angle_gamma   90.00
#
_symmetry.space_group_name_H-M   'P 1'
#
loop_
_entity.id
_entity.type
_entity.pdbx_description
1 polymer ?
#
loop_
_entity_poly.entity_id
_entity_poly.type
_entity_poly.pdbx_seq_one_letter_code
_entity_poly.pdbx_strand_id
1 'polypeptide(L)'
;MAGLEKPTQGKIVIGNNTVYDGTARSEIPAEERNLGLVFQSYALWPHKTVFDNVAYPLKLRKTPAAEVTQRVQAVLEQLGLGQLGKRHPHQLSGGQQQRVAIGRALVYNPPVILLDEPLSNLDAKLREEARVFLRELIIKLGLSALMVTHDQNEAMAISDRILLLNNGKIEQQGTPQEMYGSPATLFTAEFMGSNNRLFGKVTEIREGNARIEGKDWVLWGKAGAGLTTGQEATAVIRVERVRLGEDPQGNQIALPLLTSMYLGDRWEYLFRTVAEDFVVRAYGTEVRGQEMCTLSLPAEHLWIFPKVIARG
;
A
#
# COMPACT_ATOMS: atom_id res chain seq x y z
N MET A 1 8.53 11.67 -12.89
CA MET A 1 7.80 12.85 -12.35
C MET A 1 8.75 13.94 -11.85
N ALA A 2 9.59 13.66 -10.84
CA ALA A 2 10.46 14.65 -10.20
C ALA A 2 11.50 15.32 -11.12
N GLY A 3 11.90 14.68 -12.22
CA GLY A 3 12.98 15.16 -13.09
C GLY A 3 14.38 14.73 -12.66
N LEU A 4 14.47 13.74 -11.75
CA LEU A 4 15.73 13.11 -11.34
C LEU A 4 16.18 12.00 -12.29
N GLU A 5 15.24 11.44 -13.06
CA GLU A 5 15.50 10.46 -14.10
C GLU A 5 14.83 10.88 -15.40
N LYS A 6 15.49 10.55 -16.52
CA LYS A 6 15.06 10.92 -17.85
C LYS A 6 14.17 9.85 -18.48
N PRO A 7 12.91 10.16 -18.83
CA PRO A 7 12.06 9.22 -19.54
C PRO A 7 12.62 8.92 -20.94
N THR A 8 12.43 7.69 -21.41
CA THR A 8 12.81 7.32 -22.78
C THR A 8 11.81 7.85 -23.81
N GLN A 9 10.52 7.85 -23.49
CA GLN A 9 9.42 8.28 -24.35
C GLN A 9 8.23 8.77 -23.50
N GLY A 10 7.23 9.35 -24.17
CA GLY A 10 5.96 9.76 -23.55
C GLY A 10 5.92 11.25 -23.21
N LYS A 11 4.94 11.64 -22.37
CA LYS A 11 4.69 13.03 -22.00
C LYS A 11 4.37 13.11 -20.51
N ILE A 12 4.92 14.13 -19.83
CA ILE A 12 4.62 14.41 -18.43
C ILE A 12 4.08 15.84 -18.32
N VAL A 13 2.90 15.98 -17.73
CA VAL A 13 2.22 17.26 -17.47
C VAL A 13 1.93 17.39 -15.98
N ILE A 14 2.23 18.54 -15.41
CA ILE A 14 1.97 18.89 -14.01
C ILE A 14 1.13 20.17 -14.00
N GLY A 15 -0.13 20.06 -13.56
CA GLY A 15 -1.11 21.15 -13.73
C GLY A 15 -1.23 21.52 -15.20
N ASN A 16 -0.95 22.78 -15.53
CA ASN A 16 -0.96 23.28 -16.91
C ASN A 16 0.43 23.27 -17.57
N ASN A 17 1.47 22.80 -16.88
CA ASN A 17 2.84 22.84 -17.36
C ASN A 17 3.28 21.49 -17.93
N THR A 18 3.66 21.45 -19.20
CA THR A 18 4.30 20.26 -19.80
C THR A 18 5.77 20.28 -19.43
N VAL A 19 6.21 19.37 -18.57
CA VAL A 19 7.60 19.31 -18.10
C VAL A 19 8.48 18.36 -18.92
N TYR A 20 7.86 17.54 -19.77
CA TYR A 20 8.51 16.65 -20.72
C TYR A 20 7.50 16.27 -21.82
N ASP A 21 7.89 16.34 -23.10
CA ASP A 21 7.03 16.06 -24.25
C ASP A 21 7.50 14.90 -25.15
N GLY A 22 8.56 14.20 -24.73
CA GLY A 22 9.19 13.13 -25.52
C GLY A 22 10.48 13.56 -26.19
N THR A 23 10.80 14.86 -26.19
CA THR A 23 12.06 15.38 -26.76
C THR A 23 13.04 15.81 -25.65
N ALA A 24 14.32 15.48 -25.82
CA ALA A 24 15.37 15.84 -24.85
C ALA A 24 15.51 17.35 -24.62
N ARG A 25 15.06 18.18 -25.57
CA ARG A 25 15.13 19.65 -25.49
C ARG A 25 13.99 20.25 -24.68
N SER A 26 12.90 19.52 -24.45
CA SER A 26 11.73 20.01 -23.72
C SER A 26 11.78 19.68 -22.22
N GLU A 27 12.85 19.05 -21.74
CA GLU A 27 12.89 18.53 -20.38
C GLU A 27 13.19 19.65 -19.39
N ILE A 28 12.19 20.00 -18.58
CA ILE A 28 12.34 20.98 -17.50
C ILE A 28 13.16 20.33 -16.36
N PRO A 29 14.26 20.95 -15.90
CA PRO A 29 15.04 20.46 -14.76
C PRO A 29 14.21 20.31 -13.48
N ALA A 30 14.61 19.41 -12.58
CA ALA A 30 13.85 19.07 -11.37
C ALA A 30 13.51 20.31 -10.51
N GLU A 31 14.47 21.21 -10.34
CA GLU A 31 14.36 22.46 -9.59
C GLU A 31 13.33 23.44 -10.17
N GLU A 32 13.08 23.37 -11.49
CA GLU A 32 12.12 24.22 -12.20
C GLU A 32 10.72 23.61 -12.26
N ARG A 33 10.55 22.32 -11.91
CA ARG A 33 9.23 21.66 -11.88
C ARG A 33 8.34 22.09 -10.71
N ASN A 34 8.89 22.84 -9.75
CA ASN A 34 8.19 23.34 -8.56
C ASN A 34 7.50 22.24 -7.72
N LEU A 35 8.08 21.05 -7.63
CA LEU A 35 7.51 19.90 -6.91
C LEU A 35 8.06 19.76 -5.49
N GLY A 36 7.18 19.59 -4.51
CA GLY A 36 7.59 19.19 -3.16
C GLY A 36 8.09 17.75 -3.19
N LEU A 37 9.27 17.47 -2.63
CA LEU A 37 9.83 16.12 -2.59
C LEU A 37 10.27 15.76 -1.16
N VAL A 38 9.80 14.62 -0.68
CA VAL A 38 10.20 14.02 0.60
C VAL A 38 10.83 12.66 0.31
N PHE A 39 12.09 12.51 0.70
CA PHE A 39 12.86 11.27 0.52
C PHE A 39 12.69 10.33 1.72
N GLN A 40 12.92 9.04 1.47
CA GLN A 40 12.89 7.96 2.46
C GLN A 40 13.74 8.30 3.71
N SER A 41 14.99 8.73 3.52
CA SER A 41 15.93 9.06 4.61
C SER A 41 15.71 10.43 5.27
N TYR A 42 14.61 11.12 4.93
CA TYR A 42 14.30 12.52 5.26
C TYR A 42 15.27 13.56 4.69
N ALA A 43 16.53 13.18 4.42
CA ALA A 43 17.59 14.01 3.87
C ALA A 43 17.73 15.36 4.60
N LEU A 44 17.53 15.40 5.92
CA LEU A 44 17.69 16.62 6.72
C LEU A 44 19.18 16.97 6.85
N TRP A 45 19.51 18.26 6.83
CA TRP A 45 20.87 18.70 7.11
C TRP A 45 21.11 18.67 8.62
N PRO A 46 21.97 17.77 9.14
CA PRO A 46 22.13 17.56 10.58
C PRO A 46 22.75 18.76 11.30
N HIS A 47 23.53 19.56 10.57
CA HIS A 47 24.21 20.76 11.07
C HIS A 47 23.34 22.03 10.99
N LYS A 48 22.12 21.95 10.44
CA LYS A 48 21.18 23.08 10.35
C LYS A 48 20.07 22.93 11.39
N THR A 49 19.51 24.05 11.83
CA THR A 49 18.33 24.02 12.70
C THR A 49 17.09 23.55 11.92
N VAL A 50 16.00 23.24 12.63
CA VAL A 50 14.69 22.95 12.01
C VAL A 50 14.25 24.11 11.12
N PHE A 51 14.35 25.34 11.63
CA PHE A 51 14.04 26.55 10.87
C PHE A 51 14.87 26.61 9.60
N ASP A 52 16.19 26.39 9.69
CA ASP A 52 17.07 26.45 8.53
C ASP A 52 16.83 25.34 7.50
N ASN A 53 16.46 24.14 7.97
CA ASN A 53 16.06 23.04 7.09
C ASN A 53 14.84 23.42 6.26
N VAL A 54 13.81 23.98 6.91
CA VAL A 54 12.56 24.40 6.25
C VAL A 54 12.76 25.66 5.42
N ALA A 55 13.61 26.59 5.85
CA ALA A 55 13.88 27.84 5.13
C ALA A 55 14.69 27.65 3.84
N TYR A 56 15.46 26.56 3.73
CA TYR A 56 16.45 26.39 2.66
C TYR A 56 15.88 26.52 1.23
N PRO A 57 14.73 25.90 0.88
CA PRO A 57 14.15 26.06 -0.46
C PRO A 57 13.77 27.50 -0.80
N LEU A 58 13.31 28.29 0.18
CA LEU A 58 13.00 29.71 -0.03
C LEU A 58 14.27 30.55 -0.22
N LYS A 59 15.34 30.24 0.52
CA LYS A 59 16.65 30.90 0.35
C LYS A 59 17.20 30.68 -1.06
N LEU A 60 17.10 29.46 -1.59
CA LEU A 60 17.50 29.15 -2.98
C LEU A 60 16.69 29.93 -4.01
N ARG A 61 15.39 30.15 -3.73
CA ARG A 61 14.49 30.95 -4.57
C ARG A 61 14.65 32.46 -4.39
N LYS A 62 15.64 32.90 -3.59
CA LYS A 62 15.92 34.31 -3.30
C LYS A 62 14.72 35.07 -2.72
N THR A 63 13.86 34.37 -1.97
CA THR A 63 12.72 34.99 -1.28
C THR A 63 13.22 35.99 -0.22
N PRO A 64 12.59 37.17 -0.08
CA PRO A 64 12.97 38.17 0.93
C PRO A 64 12.99 37.60 2.35
N ALA A 65 13.96 38.01 3.18
CA ALA A 65 14.20 37.44 4.50
C ALA A 65 12.99 37.53 5.47
N ALA A 66 12.23 38.64 5.41
CA ALA A 66 11.01 38.81 6.21
C ALA A 66 9.96 37.77 5.82
N GLU A 67 9.78 37.55 4.51
CA GLU A 67 8.83 36.57 3.98
C GLU A 67 9.27 35.13 4.26
N VAL A 68 10.58 34.83 4.20
CA VAL A 68 11.12 33.53 4.63
C VAL A 68 10.72 33.23 6.07
N THR A 69 10.91 34.21 6.96
CA THR A 69 10.60 34.04 8.39
C THR A 69 9.12 33.78 8.62
N GLN A 70 8.25 34.56 7.97
CA GLN A 70 6.80 34.41 8.06
C GLN A 70 6.33 33.04 7.55
N ARG A 71 6.76 32.63 6.34
CA ARG A 71 6.34 31.37 5.70
C ARG A 71 6.85 30.16 6.48
N VAL A 72 8.10 30.17 6.93
CA VAL A 72 8.67 29.07 7.72
C VAL A 72 7.93 28.93 9.04
N GLN A 73 7.65 30.04 9.74
CA GLN A 73 6.93 29.99 11.01
C GLN A 73 5.52 29.43 10.84
N ALA A 74 4.77 29.90 9.82
CA ALA A 74 3.44 29.39 9.52
C ALA A 74 3.43 27.88 9.23
N VAL A 75 4.40 27.39 8.47
CA VAL A 75 4.52 25.96 8.15
C VAL A 75 4.91 25.14 9.38
N LEU A 76 5.85 25.63 10.20
CA LEU A 76 6.21 24.95 11.45
C LEU A 76 5.02 24.88 12.42
N GLU A 77 4.21 25.93 12.51
CA GLU A 77 2.98 25.93 13.32
C GLU A 77 1.96 24.92 12.81
N GLN A 78 1.71 24.89 11.50
CA GLN A 78 0.80 23.92 10.88
C GLN A 78 1.19 22.46 11.14
N LEU A 79 2.49 22.18 11.26
CA LEU A 79 3.04 20.84 11.49
C LEU A 79 3.22 20.50 12.97
N GLY A 80 2.86 21.41 13.88
CA GLY A 80 3.05 21.24 15.33
C GLY A 80 4.52 21.32 15.77
N LEU A 81 5.37 22.00 14.99
CA LEU A 81 6.80 22.17 15.20
C LEU A 81 7.19 23.60 15.62
N GLY A 82 6.22 24.50 15.87
CA GLY A 82 6.47 25.93 16.09
C GLY A 82 7.53 26.24 17.17
N GLN A 83 7.55 25.49 18.27
CA GLN A 83 8.52 25.67 19.37
C GLN A 83 9.88 24.98 19.13
N LEU A 84 9.98 24.18 18.07
CA LEU A 84 11.16 23.36 17.76
C LEU A 84 12.08 24.00 16.72
N GLY A 85 11.76 25.20 16.20
CA GLY A 85 12.51 25.86 15.14
C GLY A 85 14.02 26.00 15.38
N LYS A 86 14.43 26.18 16.65
CA LYS A 86 15.85 26.32 17.05
C LYS A 86 16.57 24.99 17.30
N ARG A 87 15.85 23.86 17.30
CA ARG A 87 16.44 22.53 17.51
C ARG A 87 17.16 22.06 16.26
N HIS A 88 18.09 21.13 16.42
CA HIS A 88 18.74 20.38 15.35
C HIS A 88 18.08 19.01 15.17
N PRO A 89 18.19 18.36 13.99
CA PRO A 89 17.56 17.07 13.72
C PRO A 89 17.84 15.97 14.77
N HIS A 90 19.06 15.91 15.31
CA HIS A 90 19.44 14.92 16.33
C HIS A 90 18.73 15.12 17.68
N GLN A 91 18.05 16.25 17.88
CA GLN A 91 17.28 16.57 19.09
C GLN A 91 15.78 16.27 18.93
N LEU A 92 15.38 15.64 17.81
CA LEU A 92 13.99 15.37 17.44
C LEU A 92 13.73 13.87 17.38
N SER A 93 12.49 13.47 17.69
CA SER A 93 12.01 12.12 17.42
C SER A 93 11.92 11.85 15.90
N GLY A 94 11.86 10.58 15.49
CA GLY A 94 11.72 10.21 14.07
C GLY A 94 10.49 10.85 13.41
N GLY A 95 9.34 10.83 14.09
CA GLY A 95 8.12 11.48 13.60
C GLY A 95 8.26 13.00 13.49
N GLN A 96 8.98 13.66 14.40
CA GLN A 96 9.28 15.09 14.29
C GLN A 96 10.21 15.39 13.11
N GLN A 97 11.25 14.58 12.89
CA GLN A 97 12.15 14.73 11.74
C GLN A 97 11.40 14.59 10.40
N GLN A 98 10.50 13.60 10.31
CA GLN A 98 9.63 13.44 9.16
C GLN A 98 8.77 14.70 8.91
N ARG A 99 8.14 15.25 9.95
CA ARG A 99 7.38 16.50 9.85
C ARG A 99 8.24 17.66 9.36
N VAL A 100 9.51 17.76 9.79
CA VAL A 100 10.45 18.77 9.27
C VAL A 100 10.71 18.57 7.78
N ALA A 101 10.89 17.33 7.33
CA ALA A 101 11.12 17.03 5.91
C ALA A 101 9.90 17.39 5.05
N ILE A 102 8.68 17.10 5.54
CA ILE A 102 7.42 17.53 4.93
C ILE A 102 7.32 19.06 4.90
N GLY A 103 7.64 19.74 6.00
CA GLY A 103 7.65 21.20 6.05
C GLY A 103 8.58 21.83 5.03
N ARG A 104 9.78 21.27 4.85
CA ARG A 104 10.71 21.70 3.81
C ARG A 104 10.11 21.52 2.39
N ALA A 105 9.37 20.45 2.15
CA ALA A 105 8.71 20.25 0.86
C ALA A 105 7.55 21.22 0.63
N LEU A 106 6.82 21.61 1.69
CA LEU A 106 5.61 22.45 1.60
C LEU A 106 5.87 23.96 1.65
N VAL A 107 7.02 24.40 2.16
CA VAL A 107 7.25 25.82 2.52
C VAL A 107 7.05 26.84 1.39
N TYR A 108 7.22 26.41 0.13
CA TYR A 108 7.06 27.27 -1.05
C TYR A 108 5.75 27.00 -1.81
N ASN A 109 4.81 26.26 -1.20
CA ASN A 109 3.47 25.95 -1.70
C ASN A 109 3.48 25.25 -3.08
N PRO A 110 4.05 24.04 -3.19
CA PRO A 110 4.10 23.31 -4.45
C PRO A 110 2.69 22.82 -4.88
N PRO A 111 2.40 22.75 -6.20
CA PRO A 111 1.14 22.18 -6.69
C PRO A 111 1.01 20.67 -6.44
N VAL A 112 2.14 19.95 -6.29
CA VAL A 112 2.17 18.51 -6.03
C VAL A 112 3.28 18.19 -5.04
N ILE A 113 3.00 17.29 -4.09
CA ILE A 113 4.00 16.68 -3.22
C ILE A 113 4.27 15.23 -3.62
N LEU A 114 5.54 14.88 -3.73
CA LEU A 114 6.05 13.54 -3.98
C LEU A 114 6.63 12.99 -2.69
N LEU A 115 6.17 11.81 -2.29
CA LEU A 115 6.54 11.15 -1.04
C LEU A 115 7.13 9.79 -1.39
N ASP A 116 8.43 9.61 -1.17
CA ASP A 116 9.14 8.36 -1.45
C ASP A 116 9.39 7.60 -0.15
N GLU A 117 8.59 6.55 0.08
CA GLU A 117 8.57 5.75 1.31
C GLU A 117 8.63 6.59 2.59
N PRO A 118 7.69 7.54 2.78
CA PRO A 118 7.85 8.59 3.77
C PRO A 118 7.85 8.07 5.22
N LEU A 119 7.34 6.87 5.50
CA LEU A 119 7.18 6.34 6.86
C LEU A 119 8.05 5.11 7.17
N SER A 120 8.90 4.67 6.24
CA SER A 120 9.67 3.42 6.37
C SER A 120 10.67 3.43 7.53
N ASN A 121 11.19 4.61 7.88
CA ASN A 121 12.17 4.81 8.96
C ASN A 121 11.55 4.97 10.36
N LEU A 122 10.23 4.78 10.50
CA LEU A 122 9.51 4.86 11.77
C LEU A 122 9.24 3.47 12.34
N ASP A 123 9.26 3.34 13.66
CA ASP A 123 8.72 2.16 14.35
C ASP A 123 7.20 2.05 14.17
N ALA A 124 6.63 0.90 14.52
CA ALA A 124 5.22 0.60 14.27
C ALA A 124 4.25 1.62 14.89
N LYS A 125 4.53 2.10 16.10
CA LYS A 125 3.67 3.06 16.81
C LYS A 125 3.74 4.44 16.16
N LEU A 126 4.96 4.94 15.93
CA LEU A 126 5.16 6.23 15.26
C LEU A 126 4.62 6.21 13.83
N ARG A 127 4.69 5.07 13.14
CA ARG A 127 4.16 4.91 11.78
C ARG A 127 2.64 5.02 11.74
N GLU A 128 1.92 4.52 12.75
CA GLU A 128 0.47 4.70 12.86
C GLU A 128 0.10 6.18 13.05
N GLU A 129 0.73 6.86 14.00
CA GLU A 129 0.52 8.30 14.23
C GLU A 129 0.87 9.14 12.98
N ALA A 130 1.94 8.78 12.29
CA ALA A 130 2.37 9.45 11.06
C ALA A 130 1.39 9.23 9.89
N ARG A 131 0.79 8.03 9.75
CA ARG A 131 -0.24 7.75 8.73
C ARG A 131 -1.44 8.68 8.89
N VAL A 132 -1.96 8.79 10.11
CA VAL A 132 -3.10 9.67 10.44
C VAL A 132 -2.74 11.12 10.13
N PHE A 133 -1.60 11.58 10.65
CA PHE A 133 -1.11 12.94 10.44
C PHE A 133 -0.98 13.28 8.94
N LEU A 134 -0.38 12.39 8.15
CA LEU A 134 -0.15 12.63 6.73
C LEU A 134 -1.46 12.70 5.94
N ARG A 135 -2.41 11.79 6.23
CA ARG A 135 -3.74 11.81 5.59
C ARG A 135 -4.49 13.09 5.90
N GLU A 136 -4.52 13.50 7.17
CA GLU A 136 -5.17 14.75 7.60
C GLU A 136 -4.52 15.98 6.94
N LEU A 137 -3.19 16.02 6.87
CA LEU A 137 -2.45 17.11 6.26
C LEU A 137 -2.80 17.26 4.77
N ILE A 138 -2.80 16.15 4.02
CA ILE A 138 -3.12 16.14 2.58
C ILE A 138 -4.55 16.64 2.34
N ILE A 139 -5.53 16.14 3.10
CA ILE A 139 -6.93 16.56 2.99
C ILE A 139 -7.08 18.04 3.35
N LYS A 140 -6.55 18.45 4.51
CA LYS A 140 -6.72 19.80 5.04
C LYS A 140 -6.12 20.87 4.12
N LEU A 141 -4.99 20.55 3.49
CA LEU A 141 -4.29 21.47 2.58
C LEU A 141 -4.76 21.34 1.12
N GLY A 142 -5.60 20.37 0.78
CA GLY A 142 -6.05 20.13 -0.59
C GLY A 142 -4.91 19.80 -1.56
N LEU A 143 -3.86 19.13 -1.06
CA LEU A 143 -2.65 18.86 -1.83
C LEU A 143 -2.86 17.69 -2.80
N SER A 144 -2.34 17.81 -4.02
CA SER A 144 -2.11 16.63 -4.86
C SER A 144 -0.86 15.91 -4.37
N ALA A 145 -1.01 14.68 -3.90
CA ALA A 145 0.10 13.87 -3.40
C ALA A 145 0.30 12.60 -4.23
N LEU A 146 1.55 12.30 -4.59
CA LEU A 146 1.96 11.01 -5.14
C LEU A 146 2.88 10.34 -4.13
N MET A 147 2.43 9.23 -3.55
CA MET A 147 3.18 8.46 -2.57
C MET A 147 3.62 7.12 -3.17
N VAL A 148 4.89 6.79 -2.97
CA VAL A 148 5.46 5.47 -3.24
C VAL A 148 5.66 4.78 -1.90
N THR A 149 5.19 3.55 -1.78
CA THR A 149 5.38 2.71 -0.60
C THR A 149 5.33 1.24 -0.99
N HIS A 150 6.06 0.41 -0.25
CA HIS A 150 5.94 -1.05 -0.29
C HIS A 150 4.97 -1.58 0.79
N ASP A 151 4.51 -0.73 1.71
CA ASP A 151 3.57 -1.11 2.77
C ASP A 151 2.12 -0.95 2.29
N GLN A 152 1.41 -2.08 2.25
CA GLN A 152 0.03 -2.14 1.80
C GLN A 152 -0.92 -1.36 2.71
N ASN A 153 -0.68 -1.38 4.03
CA ASN A 153 -1.53 -0.68 5.00
C ASN A 153 -1.38 0.83 4.85
N GLU A 154 -0.18 1.33 4.53
CA GLU A 154 0.03 2.73 4.20
C GLU A 154 -0.72 3.12 2.93
N ALA A 155 -0.56 2.34 1.86
CA ALA A 155 -1.24 2.58 0.58
C ALA A 155 -2.77 2.62 0.75
N MET A 156 -3.33 1.65 1.49
CA MET A 156 -4.78 1.56 1.74
C MET A 156 -5.32 2.65 2.66
N ALA A 157 -4.55 3.09 3.67
CA ALA A 157 -5.03 4.05 4.66
C ALA A 157 -4.92 5.51 4.21
N ILE A 158 -3.93 5.85 3.38
CA ILE A 158 -3.63 7.25 3.02
C ILE A 158 -4.21 7.62 1.66
N SER A 159 -4.27 6.68 0.71
CA SER A 159 -4.49 7.01 -0.70
C SER A 159 -5.96 7.02 -1.08
N ASP A 160 -6.37 7.97 -1.91
CA ASP A 160 -7.69 7.94 -2.57
C ASP A 160 -7.72 6.91 -3.71
N ARG A 161 -6.56 6.71 -4.36
CA ARG A 161 -6.35 5.74 -5.44
C ARG A 161 -4.97 5.10 -5.31
N ILE A 162 -4.87 3.84 -5.68
CA ILE A 162 -3.65 3.05 -5.68
C ILE A 162 -3.36 2.62 -7.12
N LEU A 163 -2.08 2.67 -7.50
CA LEU A 163 -1.57 2.08 -8.73
C LEU A 163 -0.59 0.98 -8.34
N LEU A 164 -0.96 -0.28 -8.58
CA LEU A 164 -0.08 -1.42 -8.36
C LEU A 164 0.78 -1.64 -9.62
N LEU A 165 2.09 -1.64 -9.44
CA LEU A 165 3.04 -1.91 -10.50
C LEU A 165 3.62 -3.33 -10.38
N ASN A 166 3.77 -3.99 -11.52
CA ASN A 166 4.43 -5.28 -11.65
C ASN A 166 5.36 -5.24 -12.87
N ASN A 167 6.67 -5.41 -12.66
CA ASN A 167 7.70 -5.36 -13.70
C ASN A 167 7.58 -4.14 -14.64
N GLY A 168 7.36 -2.96 -14.06
CA GLY A 168 7.25 -1.69 -14.80
C GLY A 168 5.92 -1.49 -15.55
N LYS A 169 4.94 -2.38 -15.39
CA LYS A 169 3.58 -2.23 -15.94
C LYS A 169 2.57 -2.02 -14.83
N ILE A 170 1.51 -1.26 -15.12
CA ILE A 170 0.37 -1.17 -14.22
C ILE A 170 -0.36 -2.52 -14.25
N GLU A 171 -0.32 -3.21 -13.13
CA GLU A 171 -1.06 -4.47 -12.94
C GLU A 171 -2.54 -4.17 -12.73
N GLN A 172 -2.83 -3.27 -11.80
CA GLN A 172 -4.18 -2.83 -11.47
C GLN A 172 -4.13 -1.43 -10.85
N GLN A 173 -5.22 -0.68 -11.03
CA GLN A 173 -5.42 0.61 -10.37
C GLN A 173 -6.87 0.76 -9.92
N GLY A 174 -7.11 1.46 -8.81
CA GLY A 174 -8.44 1.62 -8.25
C GLY A 174 -8.41 2.30 -6.89
N THR A 175 -9.57 2.41 -6.26
CA THR A 175 -9.70 2.78 -4.84
C THR A 175 -9.13 1.66 -3.95
N PRO A 176 -8.74 1.96 -2.70
CA PRO A 176 -8.30 0.93 -1.75
C PRO A 176 -9.27 -0.26 -1.63
N GLN A 177 -10.57 0.01 -1.63
CA GLN A 177 -11.62 -1.01 -1.54
C GLN A 177 -11.66 -1.90 -2.78
N GLU A 178 -11.52 -1.34 -3.98
CA GLU A 178 -11.46 -2.10 -5.23
C GLU A 178 -10.18 -2.96 -5.29
N MET A 179 -9.03 -2.39 -4.92
CA MET A 179 -7.76 -3.12 -4.89
C MET A 179 -7.84 -4.32 -3.93
N TYR A 180 -8.47 -4.14 -2.76
CA TYR A 180 -8.56 -5.18 -1.73
C TYR A 180 -9.65 -6.22 -2.04
N GLY A 181 -10.84 -5.76 -2.42
CA GLY A 181 -12.06 -6.57 -2.52
C GLY A 181 -12.43 -7.02 -3.93
N SER A 182 -11.70 -6.59 -4.96
CA SER A 182 -11.94 -6.99 -6.36
C SER A 182 -10.62 -7.05 -7.15
N PRO A 183 -9.68 -7.95 -6.76
CA PRO A 183 -8.46 -8.16 -7.51
C PRO A 183 -8.77 -8.75 -8.90
N ALA A 184 -8.20 -8.16 -9.95
CA ALA A 184 -8.37 -8.59 -11.33
C ALA A 184 -7.42 -9.73 -11.71
N THR A 185 -6.31 -9.87 -11.00
CA THR A 185 -5.26 -10.87 -11.26
C THR A 185 -4.82 -11.57 -9.99
N LEU A 186 -4.22 -12.75 -10.15
CA LEU A 186 -3.61 -13.48 -9.04
C LEU A 186 -2.56 -12.63 -8.32
N PHE A 187 -1.73 -11.89 -9.08
CA PHE A 187 -0.72 -11.02 -8.49
C PHE A 187 -1.35 -9.93 -7.62
N THR A 188 -2.41 -9.26 -8.07
CA THR A 188 -3.08 -8.26 -7.24
C THR A 188 -3.72 -8.91 -6.02
N ALA A 189 -4.33 -10.09 -6.17
CA ALA A 189 -4.88 -10.82 -5.04
C ALA A 189 -3.80 -11.16 -4.02
N GLU A 190 -2.67 -11.72 -4.43
CA GLU A 190 -1.56 -12.11 -3.54
C GLU A 190 -0.85 -10.92 -2.93
N PHE A 191 -0.68 -9.84 -3.69
CA PHE A 191 -0.05 -8.61 -3.21
C PHE A 191 -0.90 -7.88 -2.18
N MET A 192 -2.22 -8.06 -2.18
CA MET A 192 -3.12 -7.35 -1.26
C MET A 192 -3.50 -8.25 -0.08
N GLY A 193 -3.06 -7.87 1.12
CA GLY A 193 -3.47 -8.49 2.38
C GLY A 193 -2.94 -9.91 2.63
N SER A 194 -3.41 -10.51 3.72
CA SER A 194 -3.08 -11.89 4.08
C SER A 194 -4.02 -12.88 3.41
N ASN A 195 -3.44 -13.87 2.73
CA ASN A 195 -4.19 -14.79 1.88
C ASN A 195 -4.00 -16.26 2.27
N ASN A 196 -5.03 -17.04 1.96
CA ASN A 196 -4.95 -18.49 1.78
C ASN A 196 -4.96 -18.80 0.29
N ARG A 197 -4.22 -19.84 -0.09
CA ARG A 197 -4.13 -20.32 -1.46
C ARG A 197 -4.48 -21.80 -1.47
N LEU A 198 -5.42 -22.17 -2.32
CA LEU A 198 -5.81 -23.55 -2.55
C LEU A 198 -5.61 -23.87 -4.03
N PHE A 199 -4.87 -24.94 -4.32
CA PHE A 199 -4.52 -25.33 -5.69
C PHE A 199 -5.43 -26.46 -6.14
N GLY A 200 -5.99 -26.35 -7.34
CA GLY A 200 -6.90 -27.37 -7.84
C GLY A 200 -7.13 -27.24 -9.34
N LYS A 201 -8.14 -27.97 -9.83
CA LYS A 201 -8.55 -27.96 -11.23
C LYS A 201 -9.93 -27.34 -11.36
N VAL A 202 -10.12 -26.49 -12.36
CA VAL A 202 -11.44 -25.92 -12.66
C VAL A 202 -12.30 -27.01 -13.28
N THR A 203 -13.42 -27.34 -12.66
CA THR A 203 -14.35 -28.38 -13.16
C THR A 203 -15.58 -27.78 -13.82
N GLU A 204 -15.92 -26.53 -13.49
CA GLU A 204 -17.11 -25.86 -14.03
C GLU A 204 -16.92 -24.34 -14.03
N ILE A 205 -17.51 -23.65 -15.01
CA ILE A 205 -17.62 -22.17 -15.03
C ILE A 205 -19.05 -21.83 -15.43
N ARG A 206 -19.75 -21.04 -14.61
CA ARG A 206 -21.12 -20.57 -14.87
C ARG A 206 -21.33 -19.18 -14.26
N GLU A 207 -21.95 -18.29 -15.01
CA GLU A 207 -22.42 -16.97 -14.53
C GLU A 207 -21.35 -16.14 -13.79
N GLY A 208 -20.11 -16.14 -14.27
CA GLY A 208 -19.00 -15.40 -13.65
C GLY A 208 -18.40 -16.06 -12.40
N ASN A 209 -18.87 -17.25 -12.03
CA ASN A 209 -18.28 -18.10 -10.99
C ASN A 209 -17.63 -19.35 -11.60
N ALA A 210 -16.69 -19.92 -10.87
CA ALA A 210 -16.03 -21.16 -11.21
C ALA A 210 -16.06 -22.14 -10.03
N ARG A 211 -16.12 -23.42 -10.35
CA ARG A 211 -15.96 -24.53 -9.42
C ARG A 211 -14.54 -25.05 -9.55
N ILE A 212 -13.80 -25.07 -8.46
CA ILE A 212 -12.44 -25.60 -8.35
C ILE A 212 -12.44 -26.80 -7.42
N GLU A 213 -11.78 -27.86 -7.86
CA GLU A 213 -11.72 -29.14 -7.17
C GLU A 213 -10.26 -29.49 -6.89
N GLY A 214 -9.95 -29.70 -5.61
CA GLY A 214 -8.71 -30.32 -5.16
C GLY A 214 -8.90 -31.83 -4.98
N LYS A 215 -8.04 -32.48 -4.19
CA LYS A 215 -8.16 -33.93 -3.97
C LYS A 215 -9.41 -34.32 -3.17
N ASP A 216 -9.64 -33.64 -2.05
CA ASP A 216 -10.69 -34.00 -1.06
C ASP A 216 -11.64 -32.83 -0.78
N TRP A 217 -11.65 -31.80 -1.63
CA TRP A 217 -12.44 -30.60 -1.45
C TRP A 217 -12.89 -30.00 -2.77
N VAL A 218 -14.02 -29.32 -2.72
CA VAL A 218 -14.63 -28.60 -3.84
C VAL A 218 -15.07 -27.24 -3.34
N LEU A 219 -14.73 -26.19 -4.08
CA LEU A 219 -15.17 -24.85 -3.76
C LEU A 219 -15.69 -24.11 -4.99
N TRP A 220 -16.64 -23.22 -4.76
CA TRP A 220 -17.09 -22.20 -5.68
C TRP A 220 -16.43 -20.86 -5.36
N GLY A 221 -16.20 -20.05 -6.39
CA GLY A 221 -15.75 -18.68 -6.23
C GLY A 221 -15.86 -17.89 -7.52
N LYS A 222 -15.56 -16.60 -7.44
CA LYS A 222 -15.54 -15.68 -8.59
C LYS A 222 -14.48 -16.11 -9.59
N ALA A 223 -14.87 -16.28 -10.85
CA ALA A 223 -13.96 -16.64 -11.92
C ALA A 223 -13.11 -15.43 -12.34
N GLY A 224 -11.79 -15.56 -12.23
CA GLY A 224 -10.83 -14.59 -12.75
C GLY A 224 -10.76 -14.60 -14.27
N ALA A 225 -10.17 -13.55 -14.84
CA ALA A 225 -10.01 -13.43 -16.29
C ALA A 225 -9.15 -14.57 -16.88
N GLY A 226 -9.55 -15.05 -18.06
CA GLY A 226 -8.83 -16.12 -18.78
C GLY A 226 -9.02 -17.51 -18.20
N LEU A 227 -10.00 -17.71 -17.31
CA LEU A 227 -10.26 -19.02 -16.73
C LEU A 227 -11.00 -19.94 -17.72
N THR A 228 -10.55 -21.19 -17.89
CA THR A 228 -11.21 -22.21 -18.72
C THR A 228 -11.43 -23.50 -17.94
N THR A 229 -12.52 -24.22 -18.22
CA THR A 229 -12.78 -25.54 -17.63
C THR A 229 -11.65 -26.53 -17.96
N GLY A 230 -11.26 -27.35 -17.00
CA GLY A 230 -10.25 -28.39 -17.14
C GLY A 230 -8.81 -27.95 -16.89
N GLN A 231 -8.54 -26.67 -16.62
CA GLN A 231 -7.18 -26.19 -16.35
C GLN A 231 -6.83 -26.20 -14.86
N GLU A 232 -5.53 -26.15 -14.55
CA GLU A 232 -5.04 -25.89 -13.19
C GLU A 232 -5.27 -24.43 -12.80
N ALA A 233 -5.71 -24.21 -11.57
CA ALA A 233 -6.05 -22.91 -11.03
C ALA A 233 -5.65 -22.77 -9.56
N THR A 234 -5.61 -21.52 -9.11
CA THR A 234 -5.40 -21.15 -7.71
C THR A 234 -6.63 -20.42 -7.21
N ALA A 235 -7.28 -20.96 -6.19
CA ALA A 235 -8.26 -20.25 -5.39
C ALA A 235 -7.56 -19.41 -4.33
N VAL A 236 -7.97 -18.16 -4.19
CA VAL A 236 -7.47 -17.21 -3.22
C VAL A 236 -8.62 -16.67 -2.40
N ILE A 237 -8.47 -16.70 -1.07
CA ILE A 237 -9.40 -16.08 -0.13
C ILE A 237 -8.59 -15.38 0.96
N ARG A 238 -9.06 -14.20 1.40
CA ARG A 238 -8.42 -13.49 2.51
C ARG A 238 -8.56 -14.29 3.80
N VAL A 239 -7.53 -14.27 4.66
CA VAL A 239 -7.52 -15.03 5.92
C VAL A 239 -8.72 -14.65 6.80
N GLU A 240 -9.08 -13.37 6.86
CA GLU A 240 -10.22 -12.89 7.65
C GLU A 240 -11.61 -13.21 7.06
N ARG A 241 -11.67 -13.76 5.84
CA ARG A 241 -12.92 -14.21 5.22
C ARG A 241 -13.19 -15.70 5.44
N VAL A 242 -12.19 -16.46 5.89
CA VAL A 242 -12.37 -17.86 6.29
C VAL A 242 -13.03 -17.89 7.67
N ARG A 243 -14.11 -18.67 7.80
CA ARG A 243 -14.88 -18.80 9.05
C ARG A 243 -14.82 -20.23 9.54
N LEU A 244 -14.82 -20.42 10.85
CA LEU A 244 -15.03 -21.74 11.44
C LEU A 244 -16.53 -22.04 11.48
N GLY A 245 -16.89 -23.29 11.18
CA GLY A 245 -18.27 -23.76 11.12
C GLY A 245 -18.72 -24.09 9.71
N GLU A 246 -19.97 -24.53 9.62
CA GLU A 246 -20.60 -24.92 8.36
C GLU A 246 -20.95 -23.69 7.50
N ASP A 247 -20.80 -23.85 6.19
CA ASP A 247 -21.32 -22.90 5.22
C ASP A 247 -22.72 -23.36 4.79
N PRO A 248 -23.79 -22.56 4.97
CA PRO A 248 -25.12 -22.92 4.49
C PRO A 248 -25.20 -23.22 2.99
N GLN A 249 -24.27 -22.68 2.19
CA GLN A 249 -24.16 -22.92 0.75
C GLN A 249 -23.25 -24.11 0.41
N GLY A 250 -22.68 -24.78 1.42
CA GLY A 250 -21.81 -25.94 1.26
C GLY A 250 -20.37 -25.62 0.82
N ASN A 251 -19.99 -24.35 0.73
CA ASN A 251 -18.64 -23.94 0.34
C ASN A 251 -17.65 -24.07 1.51
N GLN A 252 -17.32 -25.30 1.87
CA GLN A 252 -16.60 -25.63 3.09
C GLN A 252 -15.58 -26.76 2.92
N ILE A 253 -14.59 -26.81 3.81
CA ILE A 253 -13.57 -27.87 3.87
C ILE A 253 -13.39 -28.33 5.32
N ALA A 254 -13.21 -29.64 5.54
CA ALA A 254 -12.91 -30.19 6.87
C ALA A 254 -11.42 -30.46 6.98
N LEU A 255 -10.72 -29.74 7.88
CA LEU A 255 -9.27 -29.83 8.04
C LEU A 255 -8.86 -30.02 9.51
N PRO A 256 -7.78 -30.78 9.78
CA PRO A 256 -7.20 -30.84 11.12
C PRO A 256 -6.55 -29.50 11.50
N LEU A 257 -6.89 -29.00 12.68
CA LEU A 257 -6.20 -27.89 13.31
C LEU A 257 -4.81 -28.33 13.76
N LEU A 258 -3.77 -27.69 13.24
CA LEU A 258 -2.39 -27.96 13.60
C LEU A 258 -1.97 -27.21 14.86
N THR A 259 -2.28 -25.90 14.91
CA THR A 259 -1.92 -25.05 16.05
C THR A 259 -2.77 -23.78 16.12
N SER A 260 -2.84 -23.20 17.30
CA SER A 260 -3.48 -21.93 17.61
C SER A 260 -2.44 -20.93 18.12
N MET A 261 -2.34 -19.77 17.48
CA MET A 261 -1.37 -18.72 17.82
C MET A 261 -2.10 -17.47 18.30
N TYR A 262 -1.79 -16.97 19.49
CA TYR A 262 -2.37 -15.74 19.99
C TYR A 262 -1.58 -14.52 19.50
N LEU A 263 -2.27 -13.61 18.78
CA LEU A 263 -1.67 -12.39 18.20
C LEU A 263 -1.94 -11.14 19.05
N GLY A 264 -2.53 -11.30 20.24
CA GLY A 264 -2.88 -10.20 21.15
C GLY A 264 -4.35 -9.81 21.09
N ASP A 265 -4.87 -9.42 19.93
CA ASP A 265 -6.30 -9.05 19.77
C ASP A 265 -7.16 -10.20 19.25
N ARG A 266 -6.54 -11.23 18.67
CA ARG A 266 -7.19 -12.41 18.08
C ARG A 266 -6.29 -13.64 18.10
N TRP A 267 -6.87 -14.79 17.79
CA TRP A 267 -6.17 -16.03 17.50
C TRP A 267 -6.05 -16.23 16.00
N GLU A 268 -4.88 -16.69 15.54
CA GLU A 268 -4.67 -17.23 14.20
C GLU A 268 -4.56 -18.75 14.31
N TYR A 269 -5.45 -19.44 13.59
CA TYR A 269 -5.51 -20.89 13.52
C TYR A 269 -4.84 -21.37 12.25
N LEU A 270 -4.01 -22.40 12.37
CA LEU A 270 -3.30 -23.01 11.26
C LEU A 270 -3.85 -24.40 10.98
N PHE A 271 -4.37 -24.63 9.78
CA PHE A 271 -4.91 -25.91 9.32
C PHE A 271 -4.01 -26.48 8.23
N ARG A 272 -3.92 -27.81 8.13
CA ARG A 272 -3.14 -28.49 7.10
C ARG A 272 -4.03 -29.43 6.29
N THR A 273 -3.96 -29.33 4.97
CA THR A 273 -4.63 -30.29 4.09
C THR A 273 -3.96 -31.65 4.14
N VAL A 274 -4.75 -32.72 4.27
CA VAL A 274 -4.24 -34.08 4.46
C VAL A 274 -3.59 -34.62 3.20
N ALA A 275 -4.22 -34.41 2.04
CA ALA A 275 -3.77 -35.01 0.78
C ALA A 275 -2.83 -34.14 -0.06
N GLU A 276 -2.72 -32.84 0.23
CA GLU A 276 -2.02 -31.85 -0.63
C GLU A 276 -0.96 -31.01 0.13
N ASP A 277 -0.88 -31.17 1.45
CA ASP A 277 0.13 -30.58 2.34
C ASP A 277 0.31 -29.05 2.26
N PHE A 278 -0.72 -28.33 1.81
CA PHE A 278 -0.79 -26.87 1.94
C PHE A 278 -1.56 -26.45 3.19
N VAL A 279 -1.34 -25.20 3.59
CA VAL A 279 -1.83 -24.61 4.84
C VAL A 279 -2.99 -23.66 4.56
N VAL A 280 -4.01 -23.72 5.41
CA VAL A 280 -5.13 -22.77 5.44
C VAL A 280 -5.14 -22.09 6.81
N ARG A 281 -5.42 -20.79 6.83
CA ARG A 281 -5.43 -19.94 8.02
C ARG A 281 -6.81 -19.33 8.22
N ALA A 282 -7.22 -19.19 9.47
CA ALA A 282 -8.42 -18.46 9.85
C ALA A 282 -8.18 -17.70 11.15
N TYR A 283 -8.97 -16.65 11.40
CA TYR A 283 -8.94 -15.96 12.68
C TYR A 283 -10.08 -16.43 13.60
N GLY A 284 -9.87 -16.30 14.91
CA GLY A 284 -10.88 -16.53 15.93
C GLY A 284 -10.61 -15.78 17.23
N THR A 285 -11.44 -16.03 18.24
CA THR A 285 -11.46 -15.27 19.50
C THR A 285 -11.05 -16.08 20.72
N GLU A 286 -10.88 -17.40 20.58
CA GLU A 286 -10.62 -18.33 21.68
C GLU A 286 -9.50 -19.31 21.35
N VAL A 287 -8.90 -19.94 22.36
CA VAL A 287 -7.94 -21.03 22.11
C VAL A 287 -8.67 -22.28 21.66
N ARG A 288 -8.10 -23.01 20.71
CA ARG A 288 -8.60 -24.32 20.26
C ARG A 288 -7.50 -25.37 20.32
N GLY A 289 -7.90 -26.58 20.74
CA GLY A 289 -7.05 -27.77 20.73
C GLY A 289 -7.04 -28.44 19.35
N GLN A 290 -6.09 -29.34 19.12
CA GLN A 290 -5.99 -30.08 17.86
C GLN A 290 -7.23 -30.96 17.67
N GLU A 291 -8.06 -30.60 16.69
CA GLU A 291 -9.29 -31.28 16.33
C GLU A 291 -9.55 -31.14 14.83
N MET A 292 -10.49 -31.93 14.30
CA MET A 292 -11.02 -31.68 12.95
C MET A 292 -11.99 -30.51 13.00
N CYS A 293 -11.73 -29.47 12.21
CA CYS A 293 -12.62 -28.31 12.10
C CYS A 293 -13.18 -28.19 10.68
N THR A 294 -14.45 -27.82 10.58
CA THR A 294 -15.04 -27.36 9.33
C THR A 294 -14.73 -25.87 9.15
N LEU A 295 -14.22 -25.51 7.98
CA LEU A 295 -13.97 -24.14 7.57
C LEU A 295 -14.93 -23.77 6.43
N SER A 296 -15.70 -22.71 6.61
CA SER A 296 -16.46 -22.06 5.55
C SER A 296 -15.57 -21.07 4.81
N LEU A 297 -15.61 -21.14 3.48
CA LEU A 297 -14.90 -20.25 2.56
C LEU A 297 -15.96 -19.61 1.64
N PRO A 298 -16.63 -18.52 2.04
CA PRO A 298 -17.76 -17.99 1.29
C PRO A 298 -17.41 -17.65 -0.17
N ALA A 299 -18.22 -18.14 -1.11
CA ALA A 299 -17.93 -18.07 -2.55
C ALA A 299 -17.79 -16.62 -3.06
N GLU A 300 -18.52 -15.68 -2.46
CA GLU A 300 -18.48 -14.26 -2.81
C GLU A 300 -17.14 -13.58 -2.46
N HIS A 301 -16.33 -14.20 -1.61
CA HIS A 301 -15.02 -13.74 -1.17
C HIS A 301 -13.85 -14.59 -1.66
N LEU A 302 -14.15 -15.66 -2.40
CA LEU A 302 -13.15 -16.54 -2.99
C LEU A 302 -12.98 -16.18 -4.47
N TRP A 303 -11.74 -15.97 -4.91
CA TRP A 303 -11.40 -15.69 -6.30
C TRP A 303 -10.59 -16.85 -6.88
N ILE A 304 -10.88 -17.24 -8.12
CA ILE A 304 -10.22 -18.36 -8.78
C ILE A 304 -9.49 -17.83 -10.02
N PHE A 305 -8.17 -17.93 -10.01
CA PHE A 305 -7.32 -17.47 -11.11
C PHE A 305 -6.63 -18.64 -11.80
N PRO A 306 -6.30 -18.52 -13.11
CA PRO A 306 -5.41 -19.47 -13.76
C PRO A 306 -4.10 -19.58 -12.99
N LYS A 307 -3.56 -20.79 -12.86
CA LYS A 307 -2.26 -21.00 -12.22
C LYS A 307 -1.19 -20.28 -13.05
N VAL A 308 -0.52 -19.30 -12.46
CA VAL A 308 0.60 -18.63 -13.13
C VAL A 308 1.79 -19.57 -13.08
N ILE A 309 2.14 -20.17 -14.22
CA ILE A 309 3.44 -20.82 -14.39
C ILE A 309 4.46 -19.70 -14.22
N ALA A 310 5.30 -19.78 -13.19
CA ALA A 310 6.43 -18.87 -13.04
C ALA A 310 7.22 -18.87 -14.35
N ARG A 311 7.12 -17.80 -15.13
CA ARG A 311 8.04 -17.58 -16.24
C ARG A 311 9.37 -17.25 -15.57
N GLY A 312 10.29 -18.21 -15.60
CA GLY A 312 11.67 -18.05 -15.14
C GLY A 312 12.44 -17.02 -15.92
#